data_AF-A0A1Q9T8Q3-F1
#
_entry.id   AF-A0A1Q9T8Q3-F1
#
_cell.length_a   1.000
_cell.length_b   1.000
_cell.length_c   1.000
_cell.angle_alpha   90.00
_cell.angle_beta   90.00
_cell.angle_gamma   90.00
#
_symmetry.space_group_name_H-M   'P 1'
#
loop_
_entity.id
_entity.type
_entity.pdbx_description
1 polymer ?
#
loop_
_entity_poly.entity_id
_entity_poly.type
_entity_poly.pdbx_seq_one_letter_code
_entity_poly.pdbx_strand_id
1 'polypeptide(L)'
;MRPAGSSSAGGPSASRAADTELERVALRWAQLPVDRALRAYPALRRLVQELADETARVTGQPQEGVPDLGPAVVIDQLRVMIYDRREAGLPDEAVRERLRAVRRSLP
;
A
#
# COMPACT_ATOMS: atom_id res chain seq x y z
N MET A 1 -27.63 -3.56 28.28
CA MET A 1 -27.52 -3.97 26.86
C MET A 1 -26.16 -3.50 26.36
N ARG A 2 -25.17 -4.40 26.25
CA ARG A 2 -23.82 -4.09 25.75
C ARG A 2 -23.81 -4.37 24.24
N PRO A 3 -23.29 -3.49 23.38
CA PRO A 3 -23.13 -3.85 21.98
C PRO A 3 -22.05 -4.93 21.87
N ALA A 4 -22.35 -5.95 21.08
CA ALA A 4 -21.46 -7.04 20.76
C ALA A 4 -20.20 -6.51 20.07
N GLY A 5 -19.04 -7.04 20.45
CA GLY A 5 -17.78 -6.76 19.78
C GLY A 5 -17.85 -7.22 18.33
N SER A 6 -17.83 -6.27 17.40
CA SER A 6 -17.57 -6.55 15.99
C SER A 6 -16.14 -7.05 15.87
N SER A 7 -15.96 -8.33 15.57
CA SER A 7 -14.67 -8.90 15.19
C SER A 7 -14.05 -8.03 14.09
N SER A 8 -12.91 -7.41 14.39
CA SER A 8 -12.07 -6.71 13.42
C SER A 8 -11.67 -7.69 12.33
N ALA A 9 -12.23 -7.53 11.12
CA ALA A 9 -12.03 -8.44 9.99
C ALA A 9 -10.59 -8.42 9.40
N GLY A 10 -9.61 -7.90 10.14
CA GLY A 10 -8.20 -7.85 9.79
C GLY A 10 -7.35 -7.57 11.03
N GLY A 11 -7.42 -8.43 12.04
CA GLY A 11 -6.69 -8.26 13.31
C GLY A 11 -5.17 -8.11 13.16
N PRO A 12 -4.42 -7.95 14.26
CA PRO A 12 -2.98 -7.58 14.27
C PRO A 12 -2.06 -8.54 13.48
N SER A 13 -2.51 -9.76 13.20
CA SER A 13 -1.80 -10.71 12.33
C SER A 13 -1.79 -10.27 10.86
N ALA A 14 -2.93 -9.83 10.33
CA ALA A 14 -3.05 -9.35 8.94
C ALA A 14 -2.20 -8.09 8.73
N SER A 15 -2.21 -7.20 9.72
CA SER A 15 -1.40 -5.98 9.70
C SER A 15 0.10 -6.26 9.67
N ARG A 16 0.59 -7.14 10.55
CA ARG A 16 1.99 -7.60 10.51
C ARG A 16 2.36 -8.28 9.19
N ALA A 17 1.44 -9.03 8.59
CA ALA A 17 1.67 -9.69 7.32
C ALA A 17 1.78 -8.69 6.15
N ALA A 18 0.96 -7.64 6.15
CA ALA A 18 1.07 -6.53 5.20
C ALA A 18 2.39 -5.75 5.39
N ASP A 19 2.76 -5.44 6.64
CA ASP A 19 4.02 -4.76 6.96
C ASP A 19 5.24 -5.57 6.49
N THR A 20 5.22 -6.88 6.72
CA THR A 20 6.28 -7.80 6.26
C THR A 20 6.41 -7.79 4.74
N GLU A 21 5.30 -7.79 4.00
CA GLU A 21 5.35 -7.73 2.53
C GLU A 21 5.76 -6.34 2.02
N LEU A 22 5.38 -5.25 2.72
CA LEU A 22 5.86 -3.90 2.41
C LEU A 22 7.37 -3.79 2.60
N GLU A 23 7.91 -4.35 3.68
CA GLU A 23 9.35 -4.40 3.91
C GLU A 23 10.07 -5.20 2.82
N ARG A 24 9.51 -6.32 2.38
CA ARG A 24 10.07 -7.10 1.26
C ARG A 24 10.06 -6.31 -0.06
N VAL A 25 9.02 -5.55 -0.34
CA VAL A 25 8.98 -4.64 -1.49
C VAL A 25 10.05 -3.56 -1.35
N ALA A 26 10.16 -2.93 -0.18
CA ALA A 26 11.15 -1.89 0.09
C ALA A 26 12.59 -2.40 -0.07
N LEU A 27 12.90 -3.56 0.51
CA LEU A 27 14.21 -4.20 0.37
C LEU A 27 14.51 -4.57 -1.08
N ARG A 28 13.53 -5.11 -1.82
CA ARG A 28 13.73 -5.45 -3.23
C ARG A 28 13.99 -4.20 -4.05
N TRP A 29 13.19 -3.15 -3.86
CA TRP A 29 13.30 -1.87 -4.55
C TRP A 29 14.67 -1.21 -4.34
N ALA A 30 15.15 -1.15 -3.09
CA ALA A 30 16.44 -0.57 -2.74
C ALA A 30 17.64 -1.30 -3.39
N GLN A 31 17.47 -2.57 -3.76
CA GLN A 31 18.50 -3.39 -4.40
C GLN A 31 18.44 -3.35 -5.93
N LEU A 32 17.45 -2.67 -6.53
CA LEU A 32 17.36 -2.58 -7.99
C LEU A 32 18.41 -1.62 -8.54
N PRO A 33 19.14 -2.00 -9.61
CA PRO A 33 19.82 -1.04 -10.47
C PRO A 33 18.87 0.08 -10.90
N VAL A 34 19.37 1.30 -10.97
CA VAL A 34 18.56 2.51 -11.21
C VAL A 34 17.70 2.39 -12.47
N ASP A 35 18.25 1.84 -13.56
CA ASP A 35 17.53 1.65 -14.82
C ASP A 35 16.34 0.68 -14.67
N ARG A 36 16.48 -0.36 -13.85
CA ARG A 36 15.41 -1.32 -13.53
C ARG A 36 14.36 -0.69 -12.62
N ALA A 37 14.80 0.07 -11.63
CA ALA A 37 13.90 0.82 -10.76
C ALA A 37 13.03 1.80 -11.57
N LEU A 38 13.64 2.56 -12.49
CA LEU A 38 12.91 3.48 -13.38
C LEU A 38 11.87 2.76 -14.24
N ARG A 39 12.18 1.56 -14.76
CA ARG A 39 11.22 0.75 -15.53
C ARG A 39 10.08 0.19 -14.67
N ALA A 40 10.35 -0.15 -13.41
CA ALA A 40 9.35 -0.68 -12.48
C ALA A 40 8.54 0.42 -11.76
N TYR A 41 9.04 1.65 -11.72
CA TYR A 41 8.43 2.79 -11.03
C TYR A 41 6.94 3.00 -11.36
N PRO A 42 6.49 2.96 -12.63
CA PRO A 42 5.09 3.19 -12.96
C PRO A 42 4.12 2.20 -12.30
N ALA A 43 4.54 0.96 -12.03
CA ALA A 43 3.71 -0.03 -11.35
C ALA A 43 3.50 0.32 -9.87
N LEU A 44 4.57 0.74 -9.18
CA LEU A 44 4.47 1.20 -7.78
C LEU A 44 3.67 2.50 -7.69
N ARG A 45 3.88 3.45 -8.61
CA ARG A 45 3.11 4.70 -8.65
C ARG A 45 1.62 4.45 -8.88
N ARG A 46 1.28 3.48 -9.72
CA ARG A 46 -0.12 3.07 -9.92
C ARG A 46 -0.73 2.52 -8.64
N LEU A 47 -0.02 1.62 -7.95
CA LEU A 47 -0.49 1.08 -6.67
C LEU A 47 -0.71 2.21 -5.64
N VAL A 48 0.19 3.20 -5.56
CA VAL A 48 0.00 4.39 -4.71
C VAL A 48 -1.33 5.09 -5.03
N GLN A 49 -1.63 5.34 -6.31
CA GLN A 49 -2.89 5.99 -6.68
C GLN A 49 -4.11 5.13 -6.35
N GLU A 50 -4.06 3.83 -6.64
CA GLU A 50 -5.17 2.90 -6.39
C GLU A 50 -5.53 2.84 -4.89
N LEU A 51 -4.53 2.87 -4.01
CA LEU A 51 -4.73 2.91 -2.57
C LEU A 51 -5.33 4.25 -2.10
N ALA A 52 -4.87 5.37 -2.66
CA ALA A 52 -5.43 6.70 -2.40
C ALA A 52 -6.90 6.78 -2.82
N ASP A 53 -7.18 6.34 -4.04
CA ASP A 53 -8.50 6.32 -4.65
C ASP A 53 -9.50 5.48 -3.86
N GLU A 54 -9.08 4.29 -3.39
CA GLU A 54 -9.90 3.45 -2.54
C GLU A 54 -10.19 4.11 -1.18
N THR A 55 -9.19 4.74 -0.59
CA THR A 55 -9.35 5.43 0.70
C THR A 55 -10.33 6.58 0.55
N ALA A 56 -10.14 7.45 -0.45
CA ALA A 56 -11.01 8.58 -0.73
C ALA A 56 -12.48 8.14 -0.94
N ARG A 57 -12.70 7.04 -1.68
CA ARG A 57 -14.06 6.48 -1.86
C ARG A 57 -14.71 6.05 -0.55
N VAL A 58 -13.97 5.39 0.34
CA VAL A 58 -14.52 4.91 1.63
C VAL A 58 -14.74 6.05 2.62
N THR A 59 -13.89 7.09 2.58
CA THR A 59 -13.98 8.24 3.47
C THR A 59 -14.89 9.37 2.93
N GLY A 60 -15.45 9.21 1.73
CA GLY A 60 -16.29 10.23 1.09
C GLY A 60 -15.53 11.50 0.69
N GLN A 61 -14.22 11.40 0.48
CA GLN A 61 -13.36 12.50 0.05
C GLN A 61 -13.26 12.52 -1.49
N PRO A 62 -12.97 13.69 -2.11
CA PRO A 62 -12.63 13.75 -3.52
C PRO A 62 -11.43 12.86 -3.86
N GLN A 63 -11.46 12.20 -5.03
CA GLN A 63 -10.32 11.45 -5.54
C GLN A 63 -9.33 12.43 -6.16
N GLU A 64 -8.23 12.70 -5.46
CA GLU A 64 -7.16 13.57 -5.93
C GLU A 64 -5.94 12.77 -6.38
N GLY A 65 -5.22 13.31 -7.36
CA GLY A 65 -3.97 12.72 -7.82
C GLY A 65 -2.90 12.83 -6.75
N VAL A 66 -2.33 11.70 -6.32
CA VAL A 66 -1.15 11.73 -5.43
C VAL A 66 -0.01 12.43 -6.17
N PRO A 67 0.68 13.43 -5.58
CA PRO A 67 1.80 14.07 -6.24
C PRO A 67 2.86 13.05 -6.68
N ASP A 68 3.33 13.14 -7.93
CA ASP A 68 4.47 12.35 -8.39
C ASP A 68 5.75 12.98 -7.85
N LEU A 69 6.32 12.35 -6.82
CA LEU A 69 7.55 12.79 -6.17
C LEU A 69 8.78 11.97 -6.62
N GLY A 70 8.60 11.13 -7.64
CA GLY A 70 9.63 10.31 -8.24
C GLY A 70 9.95 8.98 -7.53
N PRO A 71 10.82 8.16 -8.14
CA PRO A 71 11.13 6.81 -7.68
C PRO A 71 11.84 6.74 -6.32
N ALA A 72 12.50 7.83 -5.89
CA ALA A 72 13.24 7.86 -4.64
C ALA A 72 12.32 7.73 -3.41
N VAL A 73 11.07 8.16 -3.50
CA VAL A 73 10.14 8.25 -2.36
C VAL A 73 8.89 7.40 -2.52
N VAL A 74 8.78 6.60 -3.60
CA VAL A 74 7.57 5.82 -3.90
C VAL A 74 7.22 4.80 -2.80
N ILE A 75 8.23 4.26 -2.13
CA ILE A 75 8.03 3.34 -1.00
C ILE A 75 7.47 4.09 0.22
N ASP A 76 7.89 5.34 0.43
CA ASP A 76 7.35 6.17 1.52
C ASP A 76 5.91 6.58 1.21
N GLN A 77 5.60 6.93 -0.04
CA GLN A 77 4.21 7.15 -0.45
C GLN A 77 3.34 5.92 -0.26
N LEU A 78 3.85 4.70 -0.56
CA LEU A 78 3.11 3.46 -0.27
C LEU A 78 2.86 3.28 1.24
N ARG A 79 3.83 3.59 2.10
CA ARG A 79 3.66 3.53 3.57
C ARG A 79 2.53 4.44 4.02
N VAL A 80 2.51 5.70 3.54
CA VAL A 80 1.45 6.66 3.87
C VAL A 80 0.09 6.14 3.38
N MET A 81 -0.03 5.66 2.15
CA MET A 81 -1.30 5.15 1.63
C MET A 81 -1.80 3.91 2.38
N ILE A 82 -0.89 3.03 2.84
CA ILE A 82 -1.28 1.88 3.68
C ILE A 82 -1.76 2.35 5.05
N TYR A 83 -1.12 3.36 5.63
CA TYR A 83 -1.56 3.97 6.88
C TYR A 83 -2.95 4.60 6.74
N ASP A 84 -3.18 5.43 5.71
CA ASP A 84 -4.47 6.10 5.49
C ASP A 84 -5.62 5.09 5.31
N ARG A 85 -5.34 3.97 4.64
CA ARG A 85 -6.30 2.86 4.53
C ARG A 85 -6.66 2.24 5.87
N ARG A 86 -5.67 2.04 6.75
CA ARG A 86 -5.90 1.49 8.09
C ARG A 86 -6.78 2.43 8.91
N GLU A 87 -6.51 3.73 8.83
CA GLU A 87 -7.33 4.76 9.48
C GLU A 87 -8.76 4.81 8.91
N ALA A 88 -8.92 4.51 7.61
CA ALA A 88 -10.23 4.36 6.96
C ALA A 88 -10.92 3.02 7.25
N GLY A 89 -10.33 2.12 8.05
CA GLY A 89 -10.91 0.83 8.42
C GLY A 89 -10.88 -0.22 7.31
N LEU A 90 -10.07 -0.03 6.26
CA LEU A 90 -9.93 -0.99 5.16
C LEU A 90 -9.07 -2.20 5.59
N PRO A 91 -9.39 -3.43 5.12
CA PRO A 91 -8.68 -4.63 5.53
C PRO A 91 -7.29 -4.75 4.89
N ASP A 92 -6.31 -5.14 5.70
CA ASP A 92 -4.89 -5.27 5.29
C ASP A 92 -4.61 -6.50 4.40
N GLU A 93 -5.50 -7.50 4.36
CA GLU A 93 -5.32 -8.67 3.49
C GLU A 93 -5.30 -8.28 2.00
N ALA A 94 -6.15 -7.32 1.61
CA ALA A 94 -6.23 -6.85 0.24
C ALA A 94 -4.93 -6.14 -0.20
N VAL A 95 -4.32 -5.33 0.68
CA VAL A 95 -3.07 -4.64 0.35
C VAL A 95 -1.88 -5.59 0.37
N ARG A 96 -1.86 -6.59 1.27
CA ARG A 96 -0.85 -7.65 1.29
C ARG A 96 -0.74 -8.37 -0.04
N GLU A 97 -1.85 -8.81 -0.63
CA GLU A 97 -1.81 -9.52 -1.93
C GLU A 97 -1.37 -8.61 -3.08
N ARG A 98 -1.73 -7.31 -3.06
CA ARG A 98 -1.24 -6.32 -4.04
C ARG A 98 0.26 -6.06 -3.91
N LEU A 99 0.77 -5.91 -2.69
CA LEU A 99 2.21 -5.79 -2.41
C LEU A 99 2.97 -7.03 -2.89
N ARG A 100 2.42 -8.22 -2.65
CA ARG A 100 2.99 -9.48 -3.14
C ARG A 100 2.99 -9.57 -4.67
N ALA A 101 1.93 -9.12 -5.33
CA ALA A 101 1.84 -9.06 -6.79
C ALA A 101 2.89 -8.10 -7.37
N VAL A 102 2.99 -6.88 -6.83
CA VAL A 102 4.00 -5.90 -7.26
C VAL A 102 5.41 -6.40 -6.98
N ARG A 103 5.68 -7.01 -5.82
CA ARG A 103 7.00 -7.61 -5.53
C ARG A 103 7.43 -8.62 -6.58
N ARG A 104 6.50 -9.44 -7.08
CA ARG A 104 6.75 -10.44 -8.11
C ARG A 104 6.96 -9.85 -9.51
N SER A 105 6.48 -8.64 -9.76
CA SER A 105 6.71 -7.94 -11.02
C SER A 105 8.00 -7.11 -11.03
N LEU A 106 8.65 -6.93 -9.88
CA LEU A 106 9.96 -6.26 -9.82
C LEU A 106 11.04 -7.13 -10.50
N PRO A 107 11.81 -6.57 -11.45
CA PRO A 107 12.88 -7.27 -12.18
C PRO A 107 14.13 -7.51 -11.34
#